data_AF-A0A964IKN2-F1
#
_entry.id   AF-A0A964IKN2-F1
#
_cell.length_a   1.000
_cell.length_b   1.000
_cell.length_c   1.000
_cell.angle_alpha   90.00
_cell.angle_beta   90.00
_cell.angle_gamma   90.00
#
_symmetry.space_group_name_H-M   'P 1'
#
loop_
_entity.id
_entity.type
_entity.pdbx_description
1 polymer ?
#
loop_
_entity_poly.entity_id
_entity_poly.type
_entity_poly.pdbx_seq_one_letter_code
_entity_poly.pdbx_strand_id
1 'polypeptide(L)'
;MYRNQAGRILTTVAAVIGLVACEAAKSANPTAPSVAGPIPGVSITTPRALEPGAGATLTFGGEPPTLLIENPGTNGVRALWLQVDVATDAGFQQIVHHADRVTPGQGGRTSYRLPEPLGAGYTYYWRSRAQDGANTGGYSAVSSFSVVPPVVIDPPTPTTPSSAQTNNRPEFRVTNGAISGTTGVVYRFEISGAADFSSITALVTVAPGPGTTTMSLGELPYNTTYYWRVYGTDGTKQSGYSAALSFRTPAPPAPPAPIPTPGTTPPAPSGPIGGPRNISTNEATSIIKSVHDAEGWNLGGDSSRDSRIAFIKRAVGMLHYGDGRFNRGGPDSNWCIKDAGGGRPISDDVIVRCNSREAWDLIIGVGGNGYSWHTDYIGVLPGNQNVYPPPRP
;
A
#
# COMPACT_ATOMS: atom_id res chain seq x y z
N MET A 1 -21.13 -17.60 91.58
CA MET A 1 -22.16 -18.44 92.22
C MET A 1 -22.06 -19.82 91.60
N TYR A 2 -21.45 -20.79 92.31
CA TYR A 2 -22.13 -22.00 92.85
C TYR A 2 -22.96 -22.75 91.78
N ARG A 3 -22.78 -24.05 91.48
CA ARG A 3 -22.36 -25.17 92.34
C ARG A 3 -22.14 -26.43 91.48
N ASN A 4 -21.18 -27.25 91.92
CA ASN A 4 -21.00 -28.69 91.65
C ASN A 4 -22.31 -29.50 91.59
N GLN A 5 -22.33 -30.60 90.83
CA GLN A 5 -22.13 -31.96 91.39
C GLN A 5 -22.22 -33.10 90.36
N ALA A 6 -21.30 -34.06 90.54
CA ALA A 6 -21.44 -35.53 90.50
C ALA A 6 -22.01 -36.20 89.23
N GLY A 7 -21.48 -37.31 88.71
CA GLY A 7 -20.59 -38.30 89.28
C GLY A 7 -21.21 -39.69 89.09
N ARG A 8 -20.40 -40.61 88.53
CA ARG A 8 -20.38 -42.07 88.76
C ARG A 8 -21.14 -43.04 87.82
N ILE A 9 -20.28 -43.89 87.22
CA ILE A 9 -20.29 -45.37 87.21
C ILE A 9 -20.87 -46.09 85.97
N LEU A 10 -19.90 -46.57 85.18
CA LEU A 10 -19.79 -47.86 84.49
C LEU A 10 -20.94 -48.87 84.68
N THR A 11 -21.42 -49.42 83.56
CA THR A 11 -21.64 -50.86 83.44
C THR A 11 -21.45 -51.27 81.99
N THR A 12 -20.37 -52.01 81.74
CA THR A 12 -20.01 -52.59 80.46
C THR A 12 -20.91 -53.80 80.19
N VAL A 13 -21.80 -53.72 79.21
CA VAL A 13 -22.49 -54.88 78.65
C VAL A 13 -21.85 -55.16 77.29
N ALA A 14 -21.09 -56.24 77.20
CA ALA A 14 -20.55 -56.74 75.95
C ALA A 14 -21.69 -57.36 75.13
N ALA A 15 -22.22 -56.61 74.18
CA ALA A 15 -23.13 -57.13 73.16
C ALA A 15 -22.30 -57.69 71.99
N VAL A 16 -22.31 -59.02 71.85
CA VAL A 16 -21.83 -59.70 70.64
C VAL A 16 -22.82 -59.38 69.52
N ILE A 17 -22.50 -58.39 68.70
CA ILE A 17 -23.24 -58.10 67.47
C ILE A 17 -22.70 -59.06 66.40
N GLY A 18 -23.52 -60.05 66.03
CA GLY A 18 -23.27 -60.84 64.83
C GLY A 18 -23.26 -59.91 63.61
N LEU A 19 -22.12 -59.86 62.92
CA LEU A 19 -22.01 -59.23 61.61
C LEU A 19 -22.87 -60.03 60.64
N VAL A 20 -24.12 -59.61 60.43
CA VAL A 20 -24.88 -59.97 59.24
C VAL A 20 -24.27 -59.16 58.11
N ALA A 21 -23.36 -59.79 57.37
CA ALA A 21 -22.98 -59.29 56.06
C ALA A 21 -24.24 -59.33 55.18
N CYS A 22 -24.84 -58.16 54.92
CA CYS A 22 -25.72 -58.01 53.77
C CYS A 22 -24.87 -58.24 52.52
N GLU A 23 -24.84 -59.46 52.00
CA GLU A 23 -24.55 -59.64 50.57
C GLU A 23 -25.66 -58.91 49.82
N ALA A 24 -25.33 -57.74 49.27
CA ALA A 24 -26.17 -57.10 48.27
C ALA A 24 -26.17 -58.01 47.04
N ALA A 25 -27.14 -58.93 46.96
CA ALA A 25 -27.40 -59.70 45.77
C ALA A 25 -27.68 -58.70 44.64
N LYS A 26 -26.72 -58.56 43.71
CA LYS A 26 -26.94 -57.81 42.47
C LYS A 26 -28.11 -58.49 41.76
N SER A 27 -29.18 -57.73 41.52
CA SER A 27 -30.28 -58.14 40.65
C SER A 27 -29.70 -58.77 39.37
N ALA A 28 -30.36 -59.79 38.82
CA ALA A 28 -29.92 -60.43 37.58
C ALA A 28 -30.06 -59.51 36.35
N ASN A 29 -30.65 -58.32 36.49
CA ASN A 29 -30.83 -57.41 35.35
C ASN A 29 -30.90 -55.91 35.71
N PRO A 30 -29.93 -55.29 36.42
CA PRO A 30 -29.89 -53.85 36.53
C PRO A 30 -29.44 -53.28 35.18
N THR A 31 -30.39 -52.70 34.46
CA THR A 31 -30.09 -51.90 33.26
C THR A 31 -29.23 -50.69 33.61
N ALA A 32 -29.18 -50.28 34.88
CA ALA A 32 -28.28 -49.27 35.42
C ALA A 32 -26.80 -49.65 35.23
N PRO A 33 -26.03 -48.88 34.43
CA PRO A 33 -24.64 -49.22 34.10
C PRO A 33 -23.70 -49.26 35.31
N SER A 34 -23.96 -48.42 36.32
CA SER A 34 -23.16 -48.32 37.55
C SER A 34 -23.22 -49.56 38.44
N VAL A 35 -24.20 -50.45 38.24
CA VAL A 35 -24.42 -51.64 39.07
C VAL A 35 -24.02 -52.92 38.33
N ALA A 36 -24.37 -53.03 37.04
CA ALA A 36 -24.12 -54.23 36.23
C ALA A 36 -22.76 -54.24 35.50
N GLY A 37 -22.10 -53.09 35.33
CA GLY A 37 -20.88 -53.02 34.51
C GLY A 37 -21.14 -53.30 33.02
N PRO A 38 -20.07 -53.55 32.23
CA PRO A 38 -20.18 -53.84 30.80
C PRO A 38 -21.02 -55.09 30.53
N ILE A 39 -21.82 -55.09 29.46
CA ILE A 39 -22.64 -56.25 29.07
C ILE A 39 -21.88 -57.00 27.97
N PRO A 40 -21.45 -58.27 28.19
CA PRO A 40 -20.75 -59.05 27.18
C PRO A 40 -21.54 -59.17 25.88
N GLY A 41 -20.88 -59.01 24.74
CA GLY A 41 -21.49 -59.11 23.40
C GLY A 41 -22.20 -57.86 22.90
N VAL A 42 -22.26 -56.78 23.70
CA VAL A 42 -22.75 -55.48 23.23
C VAL A 42 -21.70 -54.82 22.34
N SER A 43 -22.11 -54.46 21.12
CA SER A 43 -21.34 -53.69 20.16
C SER A 43 -21.98 -52.33 19.94
N ILE A 44 -21.20 -51.26 20.11
CA ILE A 44 -21.59 -49.89 19.81
C ILE A 44 -20.79 -49.45 18.58
N THR A 45 -21.50 -49.11 17.49
CA THR A 45 -20.88 -48.62 16.26
C THR A 45 -20.30 -47.21 16.47
N THR A 46 -19.37 -46.79 15.60
CA THR A 46 -18.80 -45.44 15.67
C THR A 46 -19.77 -44.41 15.08
N PRO A 47 -19.96 -43.23 15.70
CA PRO A 47 -20.65 -42.12 15.05
C PRO A 47 -19.92 -41.68 13.77
N ARG A 48 -20.59 -40.90 12.91
CA ARG A 48 -19.96 -40.27 11.75
C ARG A 48 -20.12 -38.75 11.79
N ALA A 49 -19.01 -38.06 11.58
CA ALA A 49 -18.99 -36.61 11.43
C ALA A 49 -19.68 -36.19 10.12
N LEU A 50 -20.68 -35.30 10.20
CA LEU A 50 -21.38 -34.77 9.03
C LEU A 50 -20.97 -33.33 8.76
N GLU A 51 -21.14 -32.42 9.72
CA GLU A 51 -20.83 -30.99 9.58
C GLU A 51 -20.17 -30.44 10.85
N PRO A 52 -19.18 -29.53 10.75
CA PRO A 52 -18.43 -29.20 9.55
C PRO A 52 -17.69 -30.44 9.00
N GLY A 53 -17.83 -30.67 7.68
CA GLY A 53 -17.18 -31.77 6.99
C GLY A 53 -15.67 -31.56 6.89
N ALA A 54 -14.94 -32.61 6.51
CA ALA A 54 -13.48 -32.55 6.40
C ALA A 54 -13.03 -31.45 5.41
N GLY A 55 -12.17 -30.55 5.89
CA GLY A 55 -11.65 -29.42 5.12
C GLY A 55 -12.63 -28.26 4.96
N ALA A 56 -13.76 -28.24 5.68
CA ALA A 56 -14.69 -27.12 5.63
C ALA A 56 -14.05 -25.83 6.16
N THR A 57 -14.51 -24.69 5.63
CA THR A 57 -14.12 -23.36 6.11
C THR A 57 -15.34 -22.66 6.72
N LEU A 58 -15.21 -22.24 7.97
CA LEU A 58 -16.20 -21.42 8.66
C LEU A 58 -15.66 -20.00 8.80
N THR A 59 -16.52 -19.00 8.56
CA THR A 59 -16.18 -17.61 8.84
C THR A 59 -16.49 -17.28 10.30
N PHE A 60 -15.53 -16.71 11.01
CA PHE A 60 -15.72 -16.26 12.39
C PHE A 60 -16.76 -15.14 12.44
N GLY A 61 -17.85 -15.39 13.16
CA GLY A 61 -18.95 -14.43 13.36
C GLY A 61 -19.30 -14.17 14.83
N GLY A 62 -18.47 -14.64 15.77
CA GLY A 62 -18.77 -14.58 17.22
C GLY A 62 -19.76 -15.65 17.72
N GLU A 63 -20.49 -16.31 16.82
CA GLU A 63 -21.38 -17.41 17.15
C GLU A 63 -20.64 -18.76 17.22
N PRO A 64 -20.85 -19.55 18.29
CA PRO A 64 -20.36 -20.93 18.39
C PRO A 64 -20.81 -21.82 17.23
N PRO A 65 -19.90 -22.63 16.66
CA PRO A 65 -20.25 -23.55 15.58
C PRO A 65 -21.12 -24.70 16.08
N THR A 66 -21.88 -25.28 15.16
CA THR A 66 -22.70 -26.47 15.40
C THR A 66 -22.07 -27.68 14.73
N LEU A 67 -21.89 -28.75 15.51
CA LEU A 67 -21.44 -30.04 15.03
C LEU A 67 -22.66 -30.93 14.73
N LEU A 68 -22.76 -31.42 13.50
CA LEU A 68 -23.77 -32.39 13.09
C LEU A 68 -23.14 -33.77 13.02
N ILE A 69 -23.73 -34.70 13.77
CA ILE A 69 -23.23 -36.06 13.97
C ILE A 69 -24.30 -37.05 13.52
N GLU A 70 -23.93 -38.04 12.72
CA GLU A 70 -24.75 -39.23 12.51
C GLU A 70 -24.61 -40.17 13.70
N ASN A 71 -25.74 -40.55 14.27
CA ASN A 71 -25.79 -41.30 15.52
C ASN A 71 -25.27 -42.73 15.33
N PRO A 72 -24.57 -43.27 16.34
CA PRO A 72 -24.19 -44.67 16.36
C PRO A 72 -25.41 -45.56 16.69
N GLY A 73 -25.41 -46.76 16.14
CA GLY A 73 -26.27 -47.87 16.56
C GLY A 73 -25.62 -48.77 17.61
N THR A 74 -26.44 -49.54 18.33
CA THR A 74 -26.04 -50.58 19.28
C THR A 74 -26.97 -51.78 19.20
N ASN A 75 -26.47 -52.98 19.47
CA ASN A 75 -27.30 -54.17 19.72
C ASN A 75 -27.67 -54.34 21.20
N GLY A 76 -27.20 -53.44 22.08
CA GLY A 76 -27.49 -53.43 23.51
C GLY A 76 -28.80 -52.72 23.87
N VAL A 77 -29.32 -53.01 25.07
CA VAL A 77 -30.61 -52.47 25.56
C VAL A 77 -30.49 -51.12 26.27
N ARG A 78 -29.27 -50.63 26.50
CA ARG A 78 -29.00 -49.38 27.23
C ARG A 78 -28.98 -48.19 26.27
N ALA A 79 -29.50 -47.06 26.75
CA ALA A 79 -29.46 -45.81 26.01
C ALA A 79 -28.00 -45.36 25.79
N LEU A 80 -27.71 -44.94 24.56
CA LEU A 80 -26.42 -44.35 24.22
C LEU A 80 -26.39 -42.86 24.57
N TRP A 81 -25.20 -42.38 24.87
CA TRP A 81 -24.86 -40.97 24.88
C TRP A 81 -23.52 -40.75 24.19
N LEU A 82 -23.32 -39.55 23.65
CA LEU A 82 -22.12 -39.18 22.91
C LEU A 82 -21.13 -38.43 23.80
N GLN A 83 -19.86 -38.74 23.59
CA GLN A 83 -18.74 -37.87 23.93
C GLN A 83 -18.29 -37.16 22.65
N VAL A 84 -18.00 -35.86 22.74
CA VAL A 84 -17.52 -35.04 21.62
C VAL A 84 -16.25 -34.31 22.07
N ASP A 85 -15.16 -34.48 21.32
CA ASP A 85 -13.90 -33.78 21.54
C ASP A 85 -13.63 -32.85 20.35
N VAL A 86 -13.20 -31.61 20.62
CA VAL A 86 -12.65 -30.67 19.63
C VAL A 86 -11.25 -30.27 20.09
N ALA A 87 -10.28 -30.31 19.19
CA ALA A 87 -8.87 -30.05 19.45
C ALA A 87 -8.25 -29.13 18.39
N THR A 88 -7.12 -28.52 18.71
CA THR A 88 -6.31 -27.74 17.75
C THR A 88 -5.26 -28.58 17.02
N ASP A 89 -5.13 -29.87 17.39
CA ASP A 89 -4.26 -30.83 16.73
C ASP A 89 -4.99 -32.14 16.40
N ALA A 90 -4.56 -32.81 15.33
CA ALA A 90 -5.17 -34.06 14.86
C ALA A 90 -4.97 -35.24 15.83
N GLY A 91 -3.99 -35.16 16.73
CA GLY A 91 -3.69 -36.17 17.74
C GLY A 91 -4.52 -36.03 19.02
N PHE A 92 -5.36 -35.00 19.12
CA PHE A 92 -6.15 -34.67 20.30
C PHE A 92 -5.28 -34.54 21.57
N GLN A 93 -4.07 -33.98 21.44
CA GLN A 93 -3.21 -33.65 22.58
C GLN A 93 -3.61 -32.32 23.24
N GLN A 94 -4.25 -31.43 22.47
CA GLN A 94 -4.71 -30.10 22.87
C GLN A 94 -6.21 -29.98 22.62
N ILE A 95 -7.00 -30.61 23.50
CA ILE A 95 -8.47 -30.52 23.47
C ILE A 95 -8.90 -29.14 23.97
N VAL A 96 -9.61 -28.41 23.12
CA VAL A 96 -10.17 -27.08 23.41
C VAL A 96 -11.63 -27.15 23.84
N HIS A 97 -12.34 -28.22 23.48
CA HIS A 97 -13.70 -28.48 23.94
C HIS A 97 -13.91 -29.97 24.15
N HIS A 98 -14.52 -30.31 25.29
CA HIS A 98 -14.92 -31.67 25.62
C HIS A 98 -16.36 -31.64 26.11
N ALA A 99 -17.21 -32.42 25.44
CA ALA A 99 -18.58 -32.68 25.87
C ALA A 99 -18.73 -34.15 26.21
N ASP A 100 -19.37 -34.41 27.34
CA ASP A 100 -19.73 -35.76 27.77
C ASP A 100 -21.24 -35.85 27.93
N ARG A 101 -21.79 -37.06 27.82
CA ARG A 101 -23.23 -37.33 28.02
C ARG A 101 -24.17 -36.51 27.11
N VAL A 102 -23.76 -36.26 25.87
CA VAL A 102 -24.63 -35.62 24.87
C VAL A 102 -25.68 -36.62 24.40
N THR A 103 -26.96 -36.34 24.68
CA THR A 103 -28.07 -37.21 24.28
C THR A 103 -28.20 -37.26 22.75
N PRO A 104 -28.25 -38.46 22.14
CA PRO A 104 -28.44 -38.58 20.69
C PRO A 104 -29.78 -38.00 20.26
N GLY A 105 -29.78 -37.18 19.21
CA GLY A 105 -30.98 -36.57 18.64
C GLY A 105 -31.87 -37.57 17.91
N GLN A 106 -33.12 -37.17 17.67
CA GLN A 106 -34.10 -37.96 16.92
C GLN A 106 -33.74 -38.04 15.42
N GLY A 107 -34.21 -39.07 14.72
CA GLY A 107 -33.99 -39.21 13.27
C GLY A 107 -32.57 -39.59 12.86
N GLY A 108 -31.80 -40.21 13.77
CA GLY A 108 -30.46 -40.73 13.48
C GLY A 108 -29.36 -39.68 13.42
N ARG A 109 -29.63 -38.43 13.82
CA ARG A 109 -28.64 -37.35 13.85
C ARG A 109 -28.69 -36.55 15.13
N THR A 110 -27.54 -36.04 15.55
CA THR A 110 -27.39 -35.15 16.70
C THR A 110 -26.79 -33.82 16.23
N SER A 111 -27.46 -32.73 16.58
CA SER A 111 -26.95 -31.37 16.43
C SER A 111 -26.41 -30.90 17.77
N TYR A 112 -25.12 -30.58 17.83
CA TYR A 112 -24.45 -30.14 19.04
C TYR A 112 -23.80 -28.77 18.81
N ARG A 113 -24.43 -27.72 19.32
CA ARG A 113 -23.86 -26.37 19.31
C ARG A 113 -22.82 -26.25 20.42
N LEU A 114 -21.62 -25.78 20.07
CA LEU A 114 -20.60 -25.49 21.08
C LEU A 114 -21.09 -24.39 22.03
N PRO A 115 -20.64 -24.39 23.30
CA PRO A 115 -21.00 -23.34 24.25
C PRO A 115 -20.31 -22.02 23.92
N GLU A 116 -19.06 -22.08 23.44
CA GLU A 116 -18.20 -20.92 23.19
C GLU A 116 -17.77 -20.87 21.71
N PRO A 117 -17.55 -19.66 21.17
CA PRO A 117 -17.02 -19.51 19.82
C PRO A 117 -15.57 -19.99 19.75
N LEU A 118 -15.22 -20.53 18.59
CA LEU A 118 -13.85 -20.92 18.28
C LEU A 118 -13.10 -19.73 17.68
N GLY A 119 -11.83 -19.56 18.08
CA GLY A 119 -10.98 -18.48 17.57
C GLY A 119 -10.73 -18.61 16.06
N ALA A 120 -10.63 -17.46 15.38
CA ALA A 120 -10.24 -17.41 13.98
C ALA A 120 -8.72 -17.66 13.80
N GLY A 121 -8.33 -18.12 12.61
CA GLY A 121 -6.94 -18.39 12.24
C GLY A 121 -6.46 -19.81 12.56
N TYR A 122 -7.35 -20.68 13.05
CA TYR A 122 -7.01 -22.06 13.45
C TYR A 122 -7.74 -23.09 12.59
N THR A 123 -7.11 -24.26 12.47
CA THR A 123 -7.79 -25.50 12.04
C THR A 123 -8.12 -26.31 13.28
N TYR A 124 -9.38 -26.69 13.41
CA TYR A 124 -9.89 -27.52 14.49
C TYR A 124 -10.16 -28.92 13.98
N TYR A 125 -9.89 -29.89 14.84
CA TYR A 125 -10.12 -31.30 14.62
C TYR A 125 -11.18 -31.77 15.60
N TRP A 126 -12.13 -32.58 15.16
CA TRP A 126 -13.18 -33.05 16.03
C TRP A 126 -13.52 -34.51 15.77
N ARG A 127 -13.92 -35.19 16.85
CA ARG A 127 -14.31 -36.59 16.84
C ARG A 127 -15.41 -36.82 17.88
N SER A 128 -16.15 -37.89 17.70
CA SER A 128 -17.15 -38.32 18.70
C SER A 128 -17.14 -39.83 18.89
N ARG A 129 -17.59 -40.31 20.05
CA ARG A 129 -17.83 -41.73 20.33
C ARG A 129 -19.09 -41.90 21.17
N ALA A 130 -19.70 -43.08 21.12
CA ALA A 130 -20.82 -43.41 22.01
C ALA A 130 -20.42 -44.30 23.17
N GLN A 131 -21.16 -44.15 24.25
CA GLN A 131 -21.09 -44.96 25.45
C GLN A 131 -22.50 -45.27 25.94
N ASP A 132 -22.70 -46.40 26.60
CA ASP A 132 -23.97 -46.77 27.24
C ASP A 132 -23.91 -46.66 28.77
N GLY A 133 -22.82 -46.07 29.29
CA GLY A 133 -22.49 -45.96 30.71
C GLY A 133 -21.59 -47.07 31.25
N ALA A 134 -21.38 -48.18 30.53
CA ALA A 134 -20.38 -49.19 30.90
C ALA A 134 -19.65 -49.83 29.70
N ASN A 135 -20.28 -49.87 28.52
CA ASN A 135 -19.64 -50.21 27.26
C ASN A 135 -19.25 -48.92 26.51
N THR A 136 -18.09 -48.94 25.87
CA THR A 136 -17.54 -47.79 25.13
C THR A 136 -17.26 -48.17 23.68
N GLY A 137 -17.88 -47.46 22.73
CA GLY A 137 -17.61 -47.58 21.31
C GLY A 137 -16.32 -46.87 20.89
N GLY A 138 -15.86 -47.18 19.67
CA GLY A 138 -14.72 -46.49 19.06
C GLY A 138 -15.03 -45.02 18.74
N TYR A 139 -13.98 -44.22 18.59
CA TYR A 139 -14.11 -42.88 18.03
C TYR A 139 -14.46 -42.93 16.55
N SER A 140 -15.22 -41.93 16.10
CA SER A 140 -15.42 -41.62 14.69
C SER A 140 -14.08 -41.38 14.00
N ALA A 141 -14.07 -41.46 12.67
CA ALA A 141 -13.02 -40.81 11.90
C ALA A 141 -12.93 -39.33 12.31
N VAL A 142 -11.72 -38.78 12.33
CA VAL A 142 -11.46 -37.38 12.66
C VAL A 142 -11.95 -36.53 11.49
N SER A 143 -12.77 -35.52 11.78
CA SER A 143 -13.10 -34.47 10.83
C SER A 143 -12.34 -33.20 11.22
N SER A 144 -12.14 -32.30 10.25
CA SER A 144 -11.45 -31.03 10.48
C SER A 144 -12.09 -29.89 9.72
N PHE A 145 -11.99 -28.69 10.28
CA PHE A 145 -12.45 -27.47 9.63
C PHE A 145 -11.58 -26.29 10.07
N SER A 146 -11.45 -25.28 9.23
CA SER A 146 -10.74 -24.04 9.55
C SER A 146 -11.75 -22.95 9.90
N VAL A 147 -11.44 -22.17 10.93
CA VAL A 147 -12.19 -20.94 11.25
C VAL A 147 -11.36 -19.77 10.76
N VAL A 148 -11.85 -19.05 9.75
CA VAL A 148 -11.15 -17.91 9.15
C VAL A 148 -11.74 -16.60 9.64
N PRO A 149 -10.95 -15.51 9.77
CA PRO A 149 -11.51 -14.20 10.07
C PRO A 149 -12.51 -13.76 8.99
N PRO A 150 -13.51 -12.94 9.33
CA PRO A 150 -14.37 -12.33 8.33
C PRO A 150 -13.55 -11.44 7.41
N VAL A 151 -13.94 -11.36 6.13
CA VAL A 151 -13.31 -10.45 5.18
C VAL A 151 -13.67 -9.01 5.57
N VAL A 152 -12.69 -8.26 6.07
CA VAL A 152 -12.80 -6.82 6.38
C VAL A 152 -11.81 -6.07 5.52
N ILE A 153 -12.29 -5.00 4.88
CA ILE A 153 -11.46 -4.01 4.18
C ILE A 153 -12.06 -2.65 4.53
N ASP A 154 -11.47 -2.00 5.52
CA ASP A 154 -11.91 -0.67 5.93
C ASP A 154 -11.33 0.41 5.00
N PRO A 155 -12.06 1.52 4.78
CA PRO A 155 -11.55 2.64 3.99
C PRO A 155 -10.27 3.19 4.65
N PRO A 156 -9.23 3.48 3.86
CA PRO A 156 -8.06 4.20 4.38
C PRO A 156 -8.40 5.65 4.74
N THR A 157 -7.61 6.23 5.65
CA THR A 157 -7.75 7.62 6.09
C THR A 157 -6.70 8.49 5.41
N PRO A 158 -7.10 9.50 4.62
CA PRO A 158 -6.16 10.31 3.87
C PRO A 158 -5.52 11.37 4.77
N THR A 159 -4.24 11.66 4.54
CA THR A 159 -3.45 12.58 5.41
C THR A 159 -2.86 13.76 4.64
N THR A 160 -2.21 13.51 3.50
CA THR A 160 -1.63 14.55 2.63
C THR A 160 -1.75 14.12 1.17
N PRO A 161 -1.88 15.06 0.21
CA PRO A 161 -2.03 16.51 0.39
C PRO A 161 -3.44 16.91 0.86
N SER A 162 -3.54 17.96 1.70
CA SER A 162 -4.81 18.41 2.28
C SER A 162 -5.06 19.92 2.18
N SER A 163 -4.12 20.66 1.58
CA SER A 163 -4.12 22.13 1.52
C SER A 163 -3.23 22.63 0.37
N ALA A 164 -2.90 23.93 0.33
CA ALA A 164 -1.98 24.46 -0.68
C ALA A 164 -0.59 23.80 -0.59
N GLN A 165 -0.06 23.40 -1.74
CA GLN A 165 1.23 22.71 -1.85
C GLN A 165 2.36 23.69 -2.21
N THR A 166 3.58 23.38 -1.78
CA THR A 166 4.78 24.17 -2.10
C THR A 166 5.48 23.74 -3.38
N ASN A 167 5.13 22.56 -3.91
CA ASN A 167 5.62 22.04 -5.19
C ASN A 167 4.45 21.41 -5.98
N ASN A 168 4.65 21.18 -7.27
CA ASN A 168 3.65 20.58 -8.16
C ASN A 168 3.85 19.07 -8.36
N ARG A 169 4.60 18.39 -7.49
CA ARG A 169 4.81 16.93 -7.46
C ARG A 169 4.33 16.37 -6.11
N PRO A 170 3.02 16.41 -5.83
CA PRO A 170 2.50 16.04 -4.52
C PRO A 170 2.73 14.55 -4.22
N GLU A 171 3.06 14.26 -2.96
CA GLU A 171 3.03 12.92 -2.39
C GLU A 171 1.69 12.70 -1.68
N PHE A 172 0.97 11.66 -2.09
CA PHE A 172 -0.28 11.21 -1.49
C PHE A 172 0.03 10.20 -0.41
N ARG A 173 -0.50 10.42 0.80
CA ARG A 173 -0.31 9.53 1.93
C ARG A 173 -1.62 9.25 2.64
N VAL A 174 -1.83 7.99 2.97
CA VAL A 174 -2.96 7.52 3.76
C VAL A 174 -2.49 6.66 4.92
N THR A 175 -3.24 6.70 6.02
CA THR A 175 -3.21 5.66 7.05
C THR A 175 -4.11 4.52 6.58
N ASN A 176 -3.60 3.30 6.64
CA ASN A 176 -4.31 2.13 6.13
C ASN A 176 -5.49 1.78 7.04
N GLY A 177 -6.61 1.38 6.43
CA GLY A 177 -7.73 0.77 7.15
C GLY A 177 -7.40 -0.65 7.60
N ALA A 178 -8.18 -1.19 8.54
CA ALA A 178 -8.04 -2.58 8.96
C ALA A 178 -8.34 -3.53 7.78
N ILE A 179 -7.51 -4.57 7.65
CA ILE A 179 -7.65 -5.61 6.64
C ILE A 179 -7.59 -6.96 7.36
N SER A 180 -8.59 -7.81 7.17
CA SER A 180 -8.61 -9.16 7.71
C SER A 180 -9.40 -10.11 6.81
N GLY A 181 -9.15 -11.42 6.96
CA GLY A 181 -9.88 -12.47 6.23
C GLY A 181 -9.59 -12.54 4.72
N THR A 182 -8.69 -11.70 4.18
CA THR A 182 -8.34 -11.65 2.76
C THR A 182 -6.87 -11.28 2.56
N THR A 183 -6.36 -11.50 1.34
CA THR A 183 -5.00 -11.16 0.91
C THR A 183 -5.03 -10.47 -0.44
N GLY A 184 -3.94 -9.83 -0.85
CA GLY A 184 -3.86 -9.16 -2.17
C GLY A 184 -4.66 -7.85 -2.26
N VAL A 185 -5.00 -7.24 -1.11
CA VAL A 185 -5.64 -5.91 -1.09
C VAL A 185 -4.69 -4.89 -1.71
N VAL A 186 -5.23 -4.07 -2.61
CA VAL A 186 -4.56 -2.90 -3.20
C VAL A 186 -5.37 -1.64 -2.93
N TYR A 187 -4.70 -0.50 -2.88
CA TYR A 187 -5.31 0.81 -2.74
C TYR A 187 -5.40 1.51 -4.09
N ARG A 188 -6.58 2.02 -4.42
CA ARG A 188 -6.85 2.78 -5.63
C ARG A 188 -7.10 4.23 -5.29
N PHE A 189 -6.18 5.09 -5.70
CA PHE A 189 -6.25 6.53 -5.53
C PHE A 189 -6.88 7.16 -6.75
N GLU A 190 -7.94 7.93 -6.54
CA GLU A 190 -8.60 8.75 -7.54
C GLU A 190 -8.24 10.21 -7.30
N ILE A 191 -7.67 10.85 -8.31
CA ILE A 191 -7.38 12.29 -8.32
C ILE A 191 -8.25 12.91 -9.41
N SER A 192 -9.01 13.94 -9.06
CA SER A 192 -10.02 14.58 -9.88
C SER A 192 -9.79 16.09 -9.97
N GLY A 193 -10.07 16.68 -11.12
CA GLY A 193 -10.20 18.14 -11.28
C GLY A 193 -11.53 18.71 -10.78
N ALA A 194 -12.51 17.85 -10.47
CA ALA A 194 -13.84 18.23 -9.99
C ALA A 194 -14.17 17.58 -8.64
N ALA A 195 -14.85 18.34 -7.76
CA ALA A 195 -15.16 17.91 -6.38
C ALA A 195 -16.12 16.71 -6.31
N ASP A 196 -16.94 16.53 -7.33
CA ASP A 196 -17.88 15.42 -7.48
C ASP A 196 -17.26 14.17 -8.11
N PHE A 197 -15.94 14.21 -8.40
CA PHE A 197 -15.20 13.15 -9.07
C PHE A 197 -15.70 12.82 -10.49
N SER A 198 -16.37 13.77 -11.17
CA SER A 198 -16.80 13.62 -12.57
C SER A 198 -15.65 13.74 -13.59
N SER A 199 -14.50 14.30 -13.19
CA SER A 199 -13.34 14.54 -14.05
C SER A 199 -12.07 13.94 -13.44
N ILE A 200 -11.93 12.62 -13.50
CA ILE A 200 -10.75 11.89 -13.01
C ILE A 200 -9.53 12.24 -13.88
N THR A 201 -8.54 12.89 -13.26
CA THR A 201 -7.25 13.25 -13.85
C THR A 201 -6.25 12.10 -13.77
N ALA A 202 -6.28 11.33 -12.68
CA ALA A 202 -5.44 10.16 -12.50
C ALA A 202 -6.12 9.10 -11.63
N LEU A 203 -5.87 7.85 -11.99
CA LEU A 203 -6.25 6.67 -11.21
C LEU A 203 -4.99 5.81 -11.03
N VAL A 204 -4.58 5.59 -9.77
CA VAL A 204 -3.34 4.86 -9.46
C VAL A 204 -3.62 3.74 -8.50
N THR A 205 -3.09 2.55 -8.79
CA THR A 205 -3.17 1.37 -7.91
C THR A 205 -1.82 1.13 -7.25
N VAL A 206 -1.80 0.99 -5.94
CA VAL A 206 -0.60 0.68 -5.16
C VAL A 206 -0.89 -0.41 -4.13
N ALA A 207 0.13 -1.24 -3.84
CA ALA A 207 0.05 -2.18 -2.72
C ALA A 207 0.16 -1.41 -1.39
N PRO A 208 -0.57 -1.82 -0.35
CA PRO A 208 -0.52 -1.15 0.94
C PRO A 208 0.85 -1.34 1.63
N GLY A 209 1.39 -0.25 2.19
CA GLY A 209 2.58 -0.29 3.03
C GLY A 209 2.28 -0.69 4.49
N PRO A 210 3.30 -0.79 5.36
CA PRO A 210 3.10 -1.10 6.78
C PRO A 210 2.45 0.08 7.52
N GLY A 211 1.17 -0.06 7.86
CA GLY A 211 0.37 0.95 8.59
C GLY A 211 -0.01 2.19 7.77
N THR A 212 0.87 2.65 6.89
CA THR A 212 0.62 3.79 5.99
C THR A 212 1.06 3.47 4.57
N THR A 213 0.39 4.07 3.59
CA THR A 213 0.68 3.87 2.17
C THR A 213 0.92 5.23 1.53
N THR A 214 2.01 5.32 0.77
CA THR A 214 2.38 6.50 -0.01
C THR A 214 2.32 6.21 -1.50
N MET A 215 2.03 7.25 -2.27
CA MET A 215 2.04 7.23 -3.72
C MET A 215 2.39 8.63 -4.22
N SER A 216 3.23 8.69 -5.25
CA SER A 216 3.62 9.95 -5.87
C SER A 216 3.15 9.96 -7.32
N LEU A 217 2.70 11.13 -7.77
CA LEU A 217 2.46 11.40 -9.18
C LEU A 217 3.67 12.12 -9.79
N GLY A 218 3.68 12.21 -11.13
CA GLY A 218 4.52 13.16 -11.83
C GLY A 218 4.12 14.61 -11.55
N GLU A 219 4.67 15.52 -12.35
CA GLU A 219 4.27 16.93 -12.27
C GLU A 219 2.80 17.11 -12.63
N LEU A 220 2.09 17.80 -11.75
CA LEU A 220 0.75 18.28 -12.00
C LEU A 220 0.80 19.74 -12.51
N PRO A 221 -0.18 20.15 -13.33
CA PRO A 221 -0.38 21.54 -13.69
C PRO A 221 -0.35 22.48 -12.47
N TYR A 222 0.40 23.57 -12.60
CA TYR A 222 0.45 24.62 -11.58
C TYR A 222 -0.90 25.31 -11.41
N ASN A 223 -1.08 25.97 -10.27
CA ASN A 223 -2.23 26.79 -9.93
C ASN A 223 -3.59 26.10 -10.05
N THR A 224 -3.62 24.78 -9.90
CA THR A 224 -4.79 23.94 -10.15
C THR A 224 -5.24 23.28 -8.86
N THR A 225 -6.55 23.31 -8.59
CA THR A 225 -7.16 22.62 -7.46
C THR A 225 -7.50 21.19 -7.86
N TYR A 226 -7.13 20.23 -7.03
CA TYR A 226 -7.44 18.82 -7.19
C TYR A 226 -8.17 18.30 -5.96
N TYR A 227 -9.02 17.31 -6.20
CA TYR A 227 -9.74 16.54 -5.19
C TYR A 227 -9.26 15.11 -5.28
N TRP A 228 -9.09 14.44 -4.16
CA TRP A 228 -8.68 13.05 -4.17
C TRP A 228 -9.32 12.23 -3.07
N ARG A 229 -9.50 10.94 -3.36
CA ARG A 229 -10.00 9.93 -2.44
C ARG A 229 -9.34 8.59 -2.77
N VAL A 230 -9.42 7.66 -1.84
CA VAL A 230 -8.81 6.34 -1.98
C VAL A 230 -9.73 5.27 -1.40
N TYR A 231 -9.72 4.08 -2.00
CA TYR A 231 -10.38 2.90 -1.45
C TYR A 231 -9.47 1.68 -1.54
N GLY A 232 -9.70 0.69 -0.68
CA GLY A 232 -9.07 -0.62 -0.74
C GLY A 232 -9.94 -1.64 -1.47
N THR A 233 -9.32 -2.57 -2.19
CA THR A 233 -10.02 -3.70 -2.80
C THR A 233 -9.11 -4.91 -2.95
N ASP A 234 -9.65 -6.12 -2.78
CA ASP A 234 -9.00 -7.39 -3.12
C ASP A 234 -9.46 -7.94 -4.49
N GLY A 235 -10.18 -7.14 -5.28
CA GLY A 235 -10.79 -7.54 -6.55
C GLY A 235 -12.18 -8.15 -6.43
N THR A 236 -12.58 -8.63 -5.25
CA THR A 236 -13.92 -9.18 -4.98
C THR A 236 -14.75 -8.28 -4.06
N LYS A 237 -14.12 -7.72 -3.04
CA LYS A 237 -14.69 -6.75 -2.10
C LYS A 237 -14.00 -5.41 -2.29
N GLN A 238 -14.79 -4.35 -2.18
CA GLN A 238 -14.33 -2.97 -2.15
C GLN A 238 -14.70 -2.36 -0.80
N SER A 239 -13.79 -1.60 -0.20
CA SER A 239 -14.13 -0.73 0.93
C SER A 239 -15.03 0.42 0.46
N GLY A 240 -15.57 1.18 1.42
CA GLY A 240 -16.00 2.55 1.14
C GLY A 240 -14.82 3.39 0.61
N TYR A 241 -15.12 4.51 -0.03
CA TYR A 241 -14.11 5.53 -0.26
C TYR A 241 -13.72 6.18 1.06
N SER A 242 -12.48 6.64 1.13
CA SER A 242 -12.05 7.58 2.15
C SER A 242 -12.86 8.88 2.08
N ALA A 243 -12.76 9.70 3.13
CA ALA A 243 -13.10 11.12 3.00
C ALA A 243 -12.34 11.72 1.81
N ALA A 244 -12.98 12.64 1.07
CA ALA A 244 -12.29 13.37 0.02
C ALA A 244 -11.46 14.49 0.64
N LEU A 245 -10.21 14.62 0.22
CA LEU A 245 -9.39 15.79 0.51
C LEU A 245 -9.20 16.63 -0.76
N SER A 246 -8.89 17.91 -0.57
CA SER A 246 -8.56 18.80 -1.68
C SER A 246 -7.22 19.48 -1.42
N PHE A 247 -6.52 19.80 -2.49
CA PHE A 247 -5.27 20.55 -2.44
C PHE A 247 -5.14 21.43 -3.67
N ARG A 248 -4.27 22.42 -3.61
CA ARG A 248 -3.96 23.28 -4.76
C ARG A 248 -2.46 23.25 -5.04
N THR A 249 -2.07 22.98 -6.28
CA THR A 249 -0.67 23.11 -6.70
C THR A 249 -0.23 24.58 -6.62
N PRO A 250 1.07 24.87 -6.39
CA PRO A 250 1.54 26.24 -6.24
C PRO A 250 1.30 27.04 -7.53
N ALA A 251 1.41 28.36 -7.45
CA ALA A 251 1.54 29.16 -8.66
C ALA A 251 2.76 28.67 -9.47
N PRO A 252 2.76 28.83 -10.80
CA PRO A 252 3.96 28.61 -11.59
C PRO A 252 5.10 29.41 -10.97
N PRO A 253 6.35 28.90 -11.01
CA PRO A 253 7.50 29.70 -10.65
C PRO A 253 7.39 31.04 -11.38
N ALA A 254 7.67 32.14 -10.68
CA ALA A 254 7.74 33.42 -11.34
C ALA A 254 8.66 33.26 -12.56
N PRO A 255 8.32 33.83 -13.72
CA PRO A 255 9.29 33.97 -14.79
C PRO A 255 10.57 34.49 -14.15
N PRO A 256 11.75 33.94 -14.53
CA PRO A 256 13.00 34.45 -14.01
C PRO A 256 12.92 35.97 -14.07
N ALA A 257 13.17 36.62 -12.93
CA ALA A 257 13.18 38.08 -12.86
C ALA A 257 13.96 38.56 -14.09
N PRO A 258 13.48 39.58 -14.83
CA PRO A 258 14.27 40.14 -15.90
C PRO A 258 15.66 40.34 -15.31
N ILE A 259 16.66 39.65 -15.88
CA ILE A 259 18.04 39.85 -15.49
C ILE A 259 18.19 41.37 -15.45
N PRO A 260 18.60 41.98 -14.33
CA PRO A 260 18.78 43.42 -14.29
C PRO A 260 19.73 43.70 -15.43
N THR A 261 19.23 44.31 -16.50
CA THR A 261 20.05 44.82 -17.58
C THR A 261 21.14 45.63 -16.89
N PRO A 262 22.42 45.22 -16.96
CA PRO A 262 23.49 45.99 -16.38
C PRO A 262 23.44 47.38 -17.00
N GLY A 263 23.14 48.38 -16.16
CA GLY A 263 23.13 49.80 -16.51
C GLY A 263 22.22 50.19 -17.68
N THR A 264 21.05 50.76 -17.37
CA THR A 264 20.38 51.67 -18.29
C THR A 264 21.25 52.91 -18.53
N THR A 265 22.23 52.81 -19.42
CA THR A 265 22.50 53.95 -20.30
C THR A 265 21.30 54.03 -21.26
N PRO A 266 20.68 55.19 -21.46
CA PRO A 266 19.59 55.34 -22.41
C PRO A 266 19.98 54.73 -23.76
N PRO A 267 19.10 54.01 -24.46
CA PRO A 267 19.43 53.45 -25.76
C PRO A 267 19.82 54.60 -26.69
N ALA A 268 21.02 54.53 -27.25
CA ALA A 268 21.36 55.31 -28.44
C ALA A 268 20.30 55.01 -29.51
N PRO A 269 19.85 56.00 -30.31
CA PRO A 269 18.75 55.83 -31.24
C PRO A 269 18.96 54.60 -32.14
N SER A 270 17.97 53.73 -32.19
CA SER A 270 17.90 52.61 -33.12
C SER A 270 17.78 53.17 -34.54
N GLY A 271 18.83 52.95 -35.34
CA GLY A 271 18.81 53.27 -36.76
C GLY A 271 18.03 52.23 -37.56
N PRO A 272 17.67 52.52 -38.83
CA PRO A 272 17.08 51.51 -39.71
C PRO A 272 18.03 50.31 -39.86
N ILE A 273 17.46 49.10 -39.82
CA ILE A 273 18.19 47.84 -40.03
C ILE A 273 18.23 47.57 -41.54
N GLY A 274 19.43 47.31 -42.07
CA GLY A 274 19.62 46.90 -43.46
C GLY A 274 18.95 45.58 -43.82
N GLY A 275 18.89 45.24 -45.11
CA GLY A 275 18.33 43.97 -45.59
C GLY A 275 19.17 42.75 -45.20
N PRO A 276 18.65 41.51 -45.39
CA PRO A 276 19.40 40.29 -45.11
C PRO A 276 20.76 40.24 -45.82
N ARG A 277 21.78 39.74 -45.11
CA ARG A 277 23.16 39.67 -45.59
C ARG A 277 23.89 38.45 -45.05
N ASN A 278 25.06 38.15 -45.61
CA ASN A 278 25.96 37.15 -45.05
C ASN A 278 26.93 37.80 -44.07
N ILE A 279 26.94 37.34 -42.82
CA ILE A 279 27.84 37.81 -41.76
C ILE A 279 28.99 36.80 -41.63
N SER A 280 30.24 37.26 -41.73
CA SER A 280 31.41 36.40 -41.51
C SER A 280 31.53 35.95 -40.04
N THR A 281 32.27 34.88 -39.75
CA THR A 281 32.50 34.41 -38.36
C THR A 281 33.17 35.48 -37.48
N ASN A 282 34.17 36.19 -38.01
CA ASN A 282 34.86 37.26 -37.29
C ASN A 282 33.93 38.43 -36.99
N GLU A 283 33.05 38.77 -37.94
CA GLU A 283 32.06 39.81 -37.74
C GLU A 283 30.98 39.38 -36.73
N ALA A 284 30.51 38.13 -36.81
CA ALA A 284 29.58 37.56 -35.84
C ALA A 284 30.15 37.63 -34.41
N THR A 285 31.40 37.21 -34.23
CA THR A 285 32.13 37.30 -32.96
C THR A 285 32.25 38.75 -32.48
N SER A 286 32.58 39.68 -33.39
CA SER A 286 32.70 41.10 -33.06
C SER A 286 31.37 41.71 -32.59
N ILE A 287 30.26 41.36 -33.26
CA ILE A 287 28.92 41.79 -32.86
C ILE A 287 28.56 41.21 -31.50
N ILE A 288 28.74 39.90 -31.28
CA ILE A 288 28.44 39.24 -30.01
C ILE A 288 29.28 39.85 -28.87
N LYS A 289 30.57 40.09 -29.09
CA LYS A 289 31.44 40.77 -28.13
C LYS A 289 30.99 42.21 -27.87
N SER A 290 30.53 42.93 -28.89
CA SER A 290 30.00 44.29 -28.71
C SER A 290 28.74 44.33 -27.85
N VAL A 291 27.87 43.32 -27.96
CA VAL A 291 26.69 43.15 -27.08
C VAL A 291 27.15 42.89 -25.66
N HIS A 292 28.10 41.96 -25.47
CA HIS A 292 28.68 41.66 -24.17
C HIS A 292 29.24 42.91 -23.48
N ASP A 293 30.13 43.62 -24.16
CA ASP A 293 30.85 44.77 -23.60
C ASP A 293 29.90 45.95 -23.34
N ALA A 294 28.95 46.21 -24.24
CA ALA A 294 28.04 47.34 -24.13
C ALA A 294 26.87 47.11 -23.17
N GLU A 295 26.45 45.86 -22.98
CA GLU A 295 25.39 45.50 -22.03
C GLU A 295 25.95 44.97 -20.70
N GLY A 296 27.28 44.92 -20.53
CA GLY A 296 27.93 44.57 -19.26
C GLY A 296 27.66 43.14 -18.77
N TRP A 297 27.50 42.19 -19.69
CA TRP A 297 27.25 40.79 -19.33
C TRP A 297 28.43 40.21 -18.54
N ASN A 298 28.16 39.53 -17.42
CA ASN A 298 29.18 38.79 -16.68
C ASN A 298 29.21 37.34 -17.17
N LEU A 299 30.32 36.93 -17.80
CA LEU A 299 30.58 35.55 -18.21
C LEU A 299 31.57 34.82 -17.30
N GLY A 300 32.00 35.46 -16.20
CA GLY A 300 33.00 34.96 -15.25
C GLY A 300 32.45 33.98 -14.21
N GLY A 301 33.26 33.69 -13.18
CA GLY A 301 32.99 32.72 -12.12
C GLY A 301 31.73 33.01 -11.30
N ASP A 302 31.39 34.28 -11.14
CA ASP A 302 30.22 34.72 -10.38
C ASP A 302 28.91 34.67 -11.19
N SER A 303 28.95 34.20 -12.44
CA SER A 303 27.78 34.09 -13.32
C SER A 303 27.12 32.70 -13.24
N SER A 304 25.79 32.65 -13.33
CA SER A 304 25.06 31.39 -13.50
C SER A 304 25.13 30.90 -14.95
N ARG A 305 25.06 29.59 -15.17
CA ARG A 305 24.96 29.00 -16.51
C ARG A 305 23.76 29.57 -17.29
N ASP A 306 22.64 29.79 -16.62
CA ASP A 306 21.44 30.36 -17.22
C ASP A 306 21.66 31.81 -17.70
N SER A 307 22.40 32.62 -16.95
CA SER A 307 22.75 33.99 -17.36
C SER A 307 23.61 33.98 -18.64
N ARG A 308 24.60 33.09 -18.71
CA ARG A 308 25.47 32.99 -19.89
C ARG A 308 24.75 32.42 -21.11
N ILE A 309 23.82 31.48 -20.90
CA ILE A 309 22.91 31.01 -21.96
C ILE A 309 21.99 32.14 -22.44
N ALA A 310 21.48 32.97 -21.53
CA ALA A 310 20.65 34.12 -21.89
C ALA A 310 21.43 35.13 -22.76
N PHE A 311 22.69 35.39 -22.42
CA PHE A 311 23.60 36.19 -23.24
C PHE A 311 23.74 35.64 -24.66
N ILE A 312 24.13 34.37 -24.82
CA ILE A 312 24.33 33.76 -26.15
C ILE A 312 23.03 33.79 -26.96
N LYS A 313 21.88 33.42 -26.36
CA LYS A 313 20.58 33.49 -27.04
C LYS A 313 20.28 34.89 -27.58
N ARG A 314 20.53 35.92 -26.77
CA ARG A 314 20.30 37.31 -27.14
C ARG A 314 21.23 37.77 -28.24
N ALA A 315 22.54 37.61 -28.05
CA ALA A 315 23.54 38.10 -28.99
C ALA A 315 23.45 37.40 -30.36
N VAL A 316 23.20 36.09 -30.37
CA VAL A 316 22.94 35.35 -31.62
C VAL A 316 21.58 35.72 -32.23
N GLY A 317 20.59 36.05 -31.41
CA GLY A 317 19.32 36.64 -31.86
C GLY A 317 19.52 37.92 -32.67
N MET A 318 20.43 38.80 -32.25
CA MET A 318 20.75 40.04 -32.97
C MET A 318 21.48 39.80 -34.29
N LEU A 319 22.25 38.71 -34.40
CA LEU A 319 22.80 38.27 -35.69
C LEU A 319 21.68 37.75 -36.60
N HIS A 320 20.87 36.84 -36.07
CA HIS A 320 19.84 36.14 -36.83
C HIS A 320 18.73 37.06 -37.35
N TYR A 321 18.26 37.98 -36.51
CA TYR A 321 17.13 38.86 -36.80
C TYR A 321 17.52 40.31 -37.12
N GLY A 322 18.80 40.66 -36.97
CA GLY A 322 19.28 42.04 -37.09
C GLY A 322 19.00 42.83 -35.82
N ASP A 323 19.74 43.92 -35.61
CA ASP A 323 19.55 44.81 -34.47
C ASP A 323 19.96 46.25 -34.80
N GLY A 324 19.12 47.21 -34.42
CA GLY A 324 19.32 48.64 -34.75
C GLY A 324 20.51 49.30 -34.03
N ARG A 325 21.13 48.63 -33.06
CA ARG A 325 22.30 49.10 -32.31
C ARG A 325 23.55 48.28 -32.65
N PHE A 326 23.46 46.96 -32.65
CA PHE A 326 24.60 46.05 -32.73
C PHE A 326 24.78 45.37 -34.09
N ASN A 327 23.73 45.30 -34.92
CA ASN A 327 23.79 44.69 -36.26
C ASN A 327 22.97 45.48 -37.28
N ARG A 328 23.35 46.75 -37.48
CA ARG A 328 22.66 47.68 -38.39
C ARG A 328 22.75 47.28 -39.86
N GLY A 329 23.79 46.53 -40.23
CA GLY A 329 23.98 46.06 -41.60
C GLY A 329 22.86 45.13 -42.09
N GLY A 330 22.15 44.47 -41.16
CA GLY A 330 21.01 43.61 -41.45
C GLY A 330 21.17 42.17 -40.95
N PRO A 331 20.07 41.39 -40.92
CA PRO A 331 20.06 40.02 -40.40
C PRO A 331 20.86 39.03 -41.23
N ASP A 332 21.39 37.99 -40.58
CA ASP A 332 21.85 36.74 -41.20
C ASP A 332 21.17 35.56 -40.49
N SER A 333 20.04 35.12 -41.05
CA SER A 333 19.24 34.01 -40.52
C SER A 333 19.95 32.65 -40.52
N ASN A 334 21.17 32.55 -41.07
CA ASN A 334 21.96 31.32 -41.02
C ASN A 334 22.80 31.21 -39.76
N TRP A 335 22.73 32.14 -38.80
CA TRP A 335 23.32 31.98 -37.46
C TRP A 335 22.32 31.40 -36.47
N CYS A 336 22.68 30.31 -35.81
CA CYS A 336 21.85 29.56 -34.87
C CYS A 336 22.58 29.31 -33.55
N ILE A 337 21.83 28.79 -32.58
CA ILE A 337 22.34 28.25 -31.31
C ILE A 337 22.25 26.72 -31.31
N LYS A 338 22.97 26.08 -30.40
CA LYS A 338 22.97 24.61 -30.25
C LYS A 338 22.91 24.15 -28.80
N ASP A 339 22.43 22.92 -28.62
CA ASP A 339 22.63 22.13 -27.42
C ASP A 339 23.27 20.78 -27.75
N ALA A 340 23.76 20.09 -26.72
CA ALA A 340 24.49 18.82 -26.89
C ALA A 340 23.58 17.59 -27.09
N GLY A 341 22.26 17.76 -27.29
CA GLY A 341 21.29 16.69 -27.37
C GLY A 341 20.92 16.08 -26.01
N GLY A 342 19.93 15.17 -26.00
CA GLY A 342 19.58 14.37 -24.81
C GLY A 342 19.09 15.18 -23.60
N GLY A 343 18.43 16.32 -23.83
CA GLY A 343 17.92 17.20 -22.77
C GLY A 343 18.98 18.09 -22.11
N ARG A 344 20.20 18.16 -22.67
CA ARG A 344 21.27 19.02 -22.16
C ARG A 344 20.97 20.51 -22.44
N PRO A 345 21.48 21.44 -21.61
CA PRO A 345 21.32 22.86 -21.84
C PRO A 345 22.02 23.36 -23.12
N ILE A 346 21.61 24.54 -23.56
CA ILE A 346 22.23 25.30 -24.65
C ILE A 346 23.70 25.64 -24.32
N SER A 347 24.53 25.76 -25.36
CA SER A 347 25.90 26.28 -25.22
C SER A 347 25.90 27.74 -24.80
N ASP A 348 26.83 28.10 -23.93
CA ASP A 348 27.08 29.48 -23.48
C ASP A 348 28.33 30.11 -24.11
N ASP A 349 28.92 29.42 -25.08
CA ASP A 349 30.21 29.71 -25.72
C ASP A 349 30.22 29.44 -27.24
N VAL A 350 29.38 28.54 -27.74
CA VAL A 350 29.39 28.10 -29.15
C VAL A 350 28.26 28.71 -29.98
N ILE A 351 28.60 29.17 -31.18
CA ILE A 351 27.65 29.52 -32.26
C ILE A 351 27.74 28.54 -33.42
N VAL A 352 26.66 28.42 -34.20
CA VAL A 352 26.56 27.42 -35.28
C VAL A 352 25.86 27.99 -36.50
N ARG A 353 26.24 27.54 -37.70
CA ARG A 353 25.47 27.77 -38.91
C ARG A 353 24.24 26.88 -38.96
N CYS A 354 23.06 27.46 -39.13
CA CYS A 354 21.80 26.72 -39.17
C CYS A 354 21.81 25.63 -40.26
N ASN A 355 22.30 25.96 -41.45
CA ASN A 355 22.24 25.07 -42.61
C ASN A 355 23.42 24.08 -42.68
N SER A 356 24.65 24.54 -42.50
CA SER A 356 25.85 23.69 -42.62
C SER A 356 26.21 22.95 -41.34
N ARG A 357 25.67 23.37 -40.18
CA ARG A 357 26.02 22.88 -38.84
C ARG A 357 27.49 23.06 -38.46
N GLU A 358 28.25 23.85 -39.22
CA GLU A 358 29.58 24.30 -38.84
C GLU A 358 29.49 25.15 -37.57
N ALA A 359 30.36 24.88 -36.60
CA ALA A 359 30.32 25.52 -35.30
C ALA A 359 31.67 26.12 -34.91
N TRP A 360 31.60 27.18 -34.10
CA TRP A 360 32.75 27.87 -33.54
C TRP A 360 32.58 28.07 -32.04
N ASP A 361 33.64 27.78 -31.29
CA ASP A 361 33.76 28.18 -29.89
C ASP A 361 34.29 29.62 -29.84
N LEU A 362 33.51 30.51 -29.24
CA LEU A 362 33.82 31.93 -29.16
C LEU A 362 34.41 32.34 -27.82
N ILE A 363 34.29 31.50 -26.77
CA ILE A 363 34.58 31.93 -25.39
C ILE A 363 35.23 30.78 -24.62
N ILE A 364 36.57 30.80 -24.57
CA ILE A 364 37.32 29.84 -23.75
C ILE A 364 37.25 30.25 -22.28
N GLY A 365 36.98 29.28 -21.41
CA GLY A 365 36.96 29.48 -19.96
C GLY A 365 35.70 30.18 -19.45
N VAL A 366 34.61 30.13 -20.23
CA VAL A 366 33.30 30.65 -19.84
C VAL A 366 32.84 30.08 -18.49
N GLY A 367 32.37 30.94 -17.59
CA GLY A 367 32.09 30.58 -16.19
C GLY A 367 33.31 30.59 -15.28
N GLY A 368 34.47 31.07 -15.74
CA GLY A 368 35.65 31.36 -14.92
C GLY A 368 36.09 32.82 -15.06
N ASN A 369 36.73 33.38 -14.03
CA ASN A 369 37.12 34.81 -14.00
C ASN A 369 38.19 35.21 -15.04
N GLY A 370 38.72 34.27 -15.81
CA GLY A 370 39.70 34.48 -16.89
C GLY A 370 39.16 34.14 -18.28
N TYR A 371 37.85 34.20 -18.50
CA TYR A 371 37.29 33.92 -19.83
C TYR A 371 37.86 34.87 -20.89
N SER A 372 37.99 34.39 -22.12
CA SER A 372 38.57 35.15 -23.23
C SER A 372 37.86 34.85 -24.54
N TRP A 373 37.89 35.81 -25.48
CA TRP A 373 37.21 35.74 -26.76
C TRP A 373 38.09 35.10 -27.83
N HIS A 374 37.52 34.16 -28.58
CA HIS A 374 38.17 33.42 -29.67
C HIS A 374 37.22 33.28 -30.86
N THR A 375 37.70 32.64 -31.93
CA THR A 375 36.87 32.24 -33.07
C THR A 375 37.35 30.88 -33.56
N ASP A 376 37.27 29.90 -32.67
CA ASP A 376 37.87 28.59 -32.88
C ASP A 376 36.89 27.67 -33.61
N TYR A 377 37.25 27.24 -34.81
CA TYR A 377 36.42 26.30 -35.56
C TYR A 377 36.47 24.92 -34.91
N ILE A 378 35.31 24.39 -34.52
CA ILE A 378 35.17 23.10 -33.84
C ILE A 378 34.55 22.01 -34.72
N GLY A 379 34.44 22.25 -36.02
CA GLY A 379 33.92 21.29 -37.00
C GLY A 379 32.42 21.38 -37.24
N VAL A 380 31.88 20.35 -37.90
CA VAL A 380 30.46 20.20 -38.18
C VAL A 380 29.81 19.40 -37.05
N LEU A 381 28.77 19.94 -36.43
CA LEU A 381 28.11 19.29 -35.29
C LEU A 381 27.45 17.96 -35.70
N PRO A 382 27.66 16.88 -34.94
CA PRO A 382 27.05 15.59 -35.22
C PRO A 382 25.51 15.67 -35.11
N GLY A 383 24.79 14.80 -35.83
CA GLY A 383 23.32 14.86 -35.95
C GLY A 383 22.55 14.67 -34.64
N ASN A 384 23.20 14.17 -33.59
CA ASN A 384 22.60 14.02 -32.26
C ASN A 384 22.60 15.32 -31.44
N GLN A 385 23.25 16.38 -31.90
CA GLN A 385 23.17 17.72 -31.31
C GLN A 385 22.07 18.53 -31.99
N ASN A 386 21.29 19.25 -31.20
CA ASN A 386 20.21 20.07 -31.75
C ASN A 386 20.75 21.43 -32.19
N VAL A 387 20.28 21.92 -33.33
CA VAL A 387 20.55 23.26 -33.86
C VAL A 387 19.21 23.91 -34.15
N TYR A 388 18.99 25.11 -33.63
CA TYR A 388 17.74 25.84 -33.84
C TYR A 388 17.95 27.35 -33.86
N PRO A 389 17.03 28.09 -34.50
CA PRO A 389 17.03 29.55 -34.45
C PRO A 389 17.04 30.06 -33.00
N PRO A 390 17.77 31.15 -32.71
CA PRO A 390 17.69 31.81 -31.42
C PRO A 390 16.30 32.43 -31.20
N PRO A 391 15.91 32.76 -29.95
CA PRO A 391 14.75 33.61 -29.72
C PRO A 391 14.96 35.00 -30.34
N ARG A 392 13.86 35.68 -30.69
CA ARG A 392 13.93 37.10 -31.07
C ARG A 392 14.34 37.94 -29.83
N PRO A 393 15.42 38.73 -29.93
CA PRO A 393 16.01 39.46 -28.81
C PRO A 393 15.20 40.69 -28.39
#